data_AF-A0A091AU41-F1
#
_entry.id   AF-A0A091AU41-F1
#
_cell.length_a   1.000
_cell.length_b   1.000
_cell.length_c   1.000
_cell.angle_alpha   90.00
_cell.angle_beta   90.00
_cell.angle_gamma   90.00
#
_symmetry.space_group_name_H-M   'P 1'
#
loop_
_entity.id
_entity.type
_entity.pdbx_description
1 polymer ?
#
loop_
_entity_poly.entity_id
_entity_poly.type
_entity_poly.pdbx_seq_one_letter_code
_entity_poly.pdbx_strand_id
1 'polypeptide(L)'
;MDWETRLAADSNYQLQQRARNAAGILASQPTPEKAAEAERVLRLIDAERARRSLPGNIASFLEAFPLGFEDPAYRAQERDDKVAASEACQAALSQDAFQAALEGDEGPLVQAIKRIVNQTNLIQGSFEKPKLFDAIQDPRYSRPFVAQLGVLLHGPGDVAARLEEFSEFLHQLGIRKWTYVTYFLFLHDPESCLFVKPEGLKKAVEIAGYPLQYDSEPTAELYRQVIAFANWIRSHLQDSGHVSLRPRDMIDVQSFMWHMAPTGKFAR
;
A
#
# COMPACT_ATOMS: atom_id res chain seq x y z
N MET A 1 6.29 -8.80 -36.12
CA MET A 1 6.29 -7.86 -34.98
C MET A 1 6.12 -8.67 -33.71
N ASP A 2 6.94 -8.44 -32.69
CA ASP A 2 6.75 -9.08 -31.40
C ASP A 2 5.64 -8.37 -30.64
N TRP A 3 4.43 -8.92 -30.72
CA TRP A 3 3.26 -8.37 -30.05
C TRP A 3 3.32 -8.57 -28.54
N GLU A 4 3.95 -9.62 -28.03
CA GLU A 4 3.98 -9.91 -26.60
C GLU A 4 4.75 -8.82 -25.86
N THR A 5 5.98 -8.54 -26.31
CA THR A 5 6.79 -7.45 -25.75
C THR A 5 6.10 -6.10 -25.88
N ARG A 6 5.43 -5.84 -27.01
CA ARG A 6 4.76 -4.56 -27.25
C ARG A 6 3.55 -4.37 -26.34
N LEU A 7 2.69 -5.37 -26.24
CA LEU A 7 1.46 -5.31 -25.44
C LEU A 7 1.78 -5.25 -23.94
N ALA A 8 2.85 -5.92 -23.50
CA ALA A 8 3.34 -5.82 -22.12
C ALA A 8 3.72 -4.38 -21.74
N ALA A 9 4.24 -3.59 -22.68
CA ALA A 9 4.61 -2.19 -22.46
C ALA A 9 3.45 -1.19 -22.67
N ASP A 10 2.31 -1.61 -23.23
CA ASP A 10 1.18 -0.71 -23.47
C ASP A 10 0.41 -0.44 -22.16
N SER A 11 -0.07 0.80 -22.00
CA SER A 11 -1.05 1.16 -20.96
C SER A 11 -2.41 0.51 -21.21
N ASN A 12 -3.26 0.47 -20.17
CA ASN A 12 -4.63 -0.06 -20.30
C ASN A 12 -5.43 0.65 -21.43
N TYR A 13 -5.24 1.96 -21.57
CA TYR A 13 -5.83 2.73 -22.67
C TYR A 13 -5.30 2.29 -24.03
N GLN A 14 -3.99 2.12 -24.18
CA GLN A 14 -3.38 1.66 -25.43
C GLN A 14 -3.86 0.25 -25.80
N LEU A 15 -3.94 -0.67 -24.84
CA LEU A 15 -4.51 -2.01 -25.05
C LEU A 15 -5.97 -1.90 -25.52
N GLN A 16 -6.78 -1.03 -24.92
CA GLN A 16 -8.16 -0.80 -25.35
C GLN A 16 -8.24 -0.26 -26.78
N GLN A 17 -7.41 0.72 -27.16
CA GLN A 17 -7.37 1.26 -28.51
C GLN A 17 -6.96 0.19 -29.53
N ARG A 18 -5.94 -0.63 -29.21
CA ARG A 18 -5.53 -1.73 -30.09
C ARG A 18 -6.60 -2.79 -30.25
N ALA A 19 -7.29 -3.15 -29.17
CA ALA A 19 -8.40 -4.09 -29.23
C ALA A 19 -9.51 -3.58 -30.16
N ARG A 20 -9.87 -2.29 -30.05
CA ARG A 20 -10.85 -1.66 -30.95
C ARG A 20 -10.39 -1.70 -32.41
N ASN A 21 -9.11 -1.39 -32.66
CA ASN A 21 -8.56 -1.42 -34.02
C ASN A 21 -8.57 -2.83 -34.62
N ALA A 22 -8.16 -3.85 -33.85
CA ALA A 22 -8.17 -5.23 -34.29
C ALA A 22 -9.59 -5.74 -34.56
N ALA A 23 -10.56 -5.40 -33.69
CA ALA A 23 -11.97 -5.70 -33.92
C ALA A 23 -12.52 -4.99 -35.18
N GLY A 24 -12.13 -3.73 -35.40
CA GLY A 24 -12.49 -2.99 -36.62
C GLY A 24 -11.93 -3.61 -37.90
N ILE A 25 -10.70 -4.15 -37.86
CA ILE A 25 -10.12 -4.91 -38.98
C ILE A 25 -10.97 -6.13 -39.30
N LEU A 26 -11.35 -6.92 -38.30
CA LEU A 26 -12.19 -8.11 -38.50
C LEU A 26 -13.57 -7.77 -39.08
N ALA A 27 -14.15 -6.64 -38.67
CA ALA A 27 -15.42 -6.17 -39.20
C ALA A 27 -15.35 -5.71 -40.67
N SER A 28 -14.15 -5.41 -41.20
CA SER A 28 -13.96 -4.83 -42.53
C SER A 28 -13.77 -5.84 -43.68
N GLN A 29 -14.11 -7.11 -43.47
CA GLN A 29 -13.87 -8.21 -44.42
C GLN A 29 -12.40 -8.29 -44.88
N PRO A 30 -11.46 -8.47 -43.94
CA PRO A 30 -10.03 -8.46 -44.24
C PRO A 30 -9.61 -9.71 -45.02
N THR A 31 -8.40 -9.68 -45.60
CA THR A 31 -7.78 -10.91 -46.13
C THR A 31 -7.59 -11.93 -45.01
N PRO A 32 -7.55 -13.26 -45.30
CA PRO A 32 -7.35 -14.29 -44.28
C PRO A 32 -6.13 -14.05 -43.38
N GLU A 33 -5.03 -13.57 -43.96
CA GLU A 33 -3.81 -13.23 -43.21
C GLU A 33 -4.03 -12.08 -42.21
N LYS A 34 -4.73 -11.02 -42.64
CA LYS A 34 -5.05 -9.88 -41.78
C LYS A 34 -6.06 -10.25 -40.69
N ALA A 35 -7.00 -11.14 -41.00
CA ALA A 35 -7.93 -11.69 -40.02
C ALA A 35 -7.17 -12.47 -38.93
N ALA A 36 -6.32 -13.42 -39.33
CA ALA A 36 -5.54 -14.25 -38.43
C ALA A 36 -4.63 -13.42 -37.51
N GLU A 37 -3.99 -12.37 -38.05
CA GLU A 37 -3.17 -11.46 -37.24
C GLU A 37 -4.02 -10.63 -36.26
N ALA A 38 -5.18 -10.10 -36.68
CA ALA A 38 -6.07 -9.35 -35.79
C ALA A 38 -6.61 -10.22 -34.65
N GLU A 39 -7.02 -11.47 -34.94
CA GLU A 39 -7.42 -12.46 -33.93
C GLU A 39 -6.29 -12.82 -32.97
N ARG A 40 -5.07 -12.98 -33.48
CA ARG A 40 -3.88 -13.20 -32.64
C ARG A 40 -3.65 -12.03 -31.69
N VAL A 41 -3.72 -10.79 -32.20
CA VAL A 41 -3.56 -9.59 -31.36
C VAL A 41 -4.64 -9.52 -30.28
N LEU A 42 -5.90 -9.79 -30.60
CA LEU A 42 -6.98 -9.81 -29.61
C LEU A 42 -6.73 -10.85 -28.51
N ARG A 43 -6.36 -12.08 -28.89
CA ARG A 43 -6.01 -13.13 -27.91
C ARG A 43 -4.86 -12.72 -27.00
N LEU A 44 -3.82 -12.11 -27.55
CA LEU A 44 -2.67 -11.64 -26.76
C LEU A 44 -3.06 -10.48 -25.83
N ILE A 45 -3.94 -9.58 -26.27
CA ILE A 45 -4.47 -8.51 -25.40
C ILE A 45 -5.28 -9.09 -24.24
N ASP A 46 -6.13 -10.09 -24.51
CA ASP A 46 -6.94 -10.73 -23.46
C ASP A 46 -6.05 -11.48 -22.45
N ALA A 47 -5.01 -12.17 -22.93
CA ALA A 47 -4.02 -12.81 -22.06
C ALA A 47 -3.27 -11.77 -21.20
N GLU A 48 -2.87 -10.64 -21.78
CA GLU A 48 -2.19 -9.57 -21.05
C GLU A 48 -3.11 -8.91 -20.00
N ARG A 49 -4.39 -8.70 -20.31
CA ARG A 49 -5.39 -8.23 -19.33
C ARG A 49 -5.59 -9.22 -18.21
N ALA A 50 -5.69 -10.51 -18.53
CA ALA A 50 -5.81 -11.57 -17.52
C ALA A 50 -4.56 -11.58 -16.61
N ARG A 51 -3.36 -11.42 -17.17
CA ARG A 51 -2.10 -11.32 -16.41
C ARG A 51 -2.08 -10.10 -15.46
N ARG A 52 -2.67 -8.97 -15.87
CA ARG A 52 -2.76 -7.74 -15.06
C ARG A 52 -3.90 -7.75 -14.03
N SER A 53 -4.83 -8.68 -14.13
CA SER A 53 -5.96 -8.79 -13.19
C SER A 53 -5.50 -9.25 -11.80
N LEU A 54 -6.39 -9.21 -10.80
CA LEU A 54 -6.09 -9.74 -9.46
C LEU A 54 -5.64 -11.23 -9.51
N PRO A 55 -6.37 -12.16 -10.17
CA PRO A 55 -5.88 -13.54 -10.35
C PRO A 55 -4.50 -13.63 -11.03
N GLY A 56 -4.24 -12.78 -12.04
CA GLY A 56 -2.93 -12.74 -12.69
C GLY A 56 -1.81 -12.26 -11.76
N ASN A 57 -2.11 -11.29 -10.89
CA ASN A 57 -1.15 -10.84 -9.88
C ASN A 57 -0.91 -11.89 -8.80
N ILE A 58 -1.94 -12.64 -8.39
CA ILE A 58 -1.79 -13.82 -7.51
C ILE A 58 -0.82 -14.84 -8.13
N ALA A 59 -1.02 -15.19 -9.40
CA ALA A 59 -0.12 -16.10 -10.11
C ALA A 59 1.31 -15.55 -10.15
N SER A 60 1.49 -14.28 -10.53
CA SER A 60 2.81 -13.65 -10.59
C SER A 60 3.50 -13.53 -9.22
N PHE A 61 2.73 -13.42 -8.14
CA PHE A 61 3.28 -13.40 -6.78
C PHE A 61 3.83 -14.77 -6.43
N LEU A 62 3.13 -15.86 -6.79
CA LEU A 62 3.62 -17.22 -6.60
C LEU A 62 4.78 -17.57 -7.53
N GLU A 63 4.87 -16.97 -8.71
CA GLU A 63 6.06 -17.09 -9.56
C GLU A 63 7.29 -16.45 -8.92
N ALA A 64 7.12 -15.29 -8.27
CA ALA A 64 8.20 -14.59 -7.57
C ALA A 64 8.55 -15.25 -6.22
N PHE A 65 7.54 -15.78 -5.53
CA PHE A 65 7.62 -16.39 -4.20
C PHE A 65 6.87 -17.73 -4.19
N PRO A 66 7.50 -18.82 -4.63
CA PRO A 66 6.85 -20.14 -4.77
C PRO A 66 6.20 -20.67 -3.49
N LEU A 67 6.72 -20.29 -2.32
CA LEU A 67 6.14 -20.66 -1.02
C LEU A 67 5.18 -19.58 -0.45
N GLY A 68 4.76 -18.63 -1.29
CA GLY A 68 3.86 -17.54 -0.93
C GLY A 68 4.40 -16.70 0.23
N PHE A 69 3.57 -16.44 1.23
CA PHE A 69 3.95 -15.62 2.39
C PHE A 69 4.95 -16.30 3.34
N GLU A 70 5.19 -17.60 3.19
CA GLU A 70 6.22 -18.33 3.92
C GLU A 70 7.55 -18.43 3.15
N ASP A 71 7.62 -17.86 1.95
CA ASP A 71 8.85 -17.86 1.16
C ASP A 71 9.97 -17.08 1.86
N PRO A 72 11.16 -17.68 2.07
CA PRO A 72 12.27 -16.99 2.71
C PRO A 72 12.67 -15.70 1.99
N ALA A 73 12.56 -15.66 0.65
CA ALA A 73 12.87 -14.47 -0.13
C ALA A 73 11.82 -13.36 0.11
N TYR A 74 10.54 -13.71 0.17
CA TYR A 74 9.47 -12.78 0.55
C TYR A 74 9.71 -12.22 1.95
N ARG A 75 9.96 -13.10 2.93
CA ARG A 75 10.17 -12.71 4.32
C ARG A 75 11.30 -11.70 4.47
N ALA A 76 12.45 -12.00 3.87
CA ALA A 76 13.62 -11.14 3.93
C ALA A 76 13.44 -9.81 3.19
N GLN A 77 12.67 -9.78 2.09
CA GLN A 77 12.53 -8.59 1.24
C GLN A 77 11.41 -7.66 1.69
N GLU A 78 10.30 -8.21 2.21
CA GLU A 78 9.04 -7.47 2.33
C GLU A 78 8.39 -7.57 3.73
N ARG A 79 8.88 -8.41 4.64
CA ARG A 79 8.18 -8.64 5.92
C ARG A 79 9.04 -8.46 7.17
N ASP A 80 10.20 -9.11 7.25
CA ASP A 80 10.91 -9.28 8.53
C ASP A 80 11.33 -7.91 9.13
N ASP A 81 11.65 -6.92 8.30
CA ASP A 81 11.95 -5.54 8.76
C ASP A 81 10.71 -4.84 9.34
N LYS A 82 9.54 -5.00 8.72
CA LYS A 82 8.26 -4.44 9.18
C LYS A 82 7.79 -5.13 10.47
N VAL A 83 8.01 -6.44 10.62
CA VAL A 83 7.71 -7.17 11.86
C VAL A 83 8.59 -6.68 13.00
N ALA A 84 9.90 -6.61 12.80
CA ALA A 84 10.82 -6.07 13.80
C ALA A 84 10.47 -4.62 14.19
N ALA A 85 10.07 -3.80 13.21
CA ALA A 85 9.62 -2.43 13.45
C ALA A 85 8.28 -2.35 14.20
N SER A 86 7.36 -3.28 13.94
CA SER A 86 6.08 -3.39 14.65
C SER A 86 6.31 -3.77 16.13
N GLU A 87 7.14 -4.77 16.39
CA GLU A 87 7.52 -5.17 17.76
C GLU A 87 8.20 -4.01 18.51
N ALA A 88 9.15 -3.32 17.87
CA ALA A 88 9.80 -2.15 18.46
C ALA A 88 8.83 -0.99 18.71
N CYS A 89 7.86 -0.79 17.80
CA CYS A 89 6.82 0.23 17.91
C CYS A 89 5.89 -0.05 19.10
N GLN A 90 5.36 -1.27 19.21
CA GLN A 90 4.49 -1.68 20.31
C GLN A 90 5.20 -1.60 21.66
N ALA A 91 6.46 -2.01 21.73
CA ALA A 91 7.24 -1.96 22.97
C ALA A 91 7.58 -0.52 23.41
N ALA A 92 7.98 0.35 22.48
CA ALA A 92 8.46 1.68 22.81
C ALA A 92 7.37 2.76 22.87
N LEU A 93 6.26 2.58 22.14
CA LEU A 93 5.13 3.52 22.10
C LEU A 93 3.96 2.99 22.95
N SER A 94 4.24 2.48 24.14
CA SER A 94 3.22 2.02 25.09
C SER A 94 2.46 3.18 25.73
N GLN A 95 1.28 2.93 26.28
CA GLN A 95 0.49 3.93 26.98
C GLN A 95 1.27 4.58 28.14
N ASP A 96 2.00 3.79 28.92
CA ASP A 96 2.86 4.27 30.01
C ASP A 96 3.98 5.19 29.50
N ALA A 97 4.57 4.89 28.33
CA ALA A 97 5.61 5.71 27.74
C ALA A 97 5.08 7.10 27.33
N PHE A 98 3.86 7.15 26.76
CA PHE A 98 3.19 8.42 26.49
C PHE A 98 2.86 9.19 27.76
N GLN A 99 2.35 8.52 28.79
CA GLN A 99 2.03 9.17 30.07
C GLN A 99 3.30 9.78 30.70
N ALA A 100 4.39 9.00 30.81
CA ALA A 100 5.66 9.48 31.35
C ALA A 100 6.23 10.66 30.54
N ALA A 101 6.13 10.62 29.22
CA ALA A 101 6.57 11.72 28.35
C ALA A 101 5.75 13.01 28.56
N LEU A 102 4.44 12.89 28.77
CA LEU A 102 3.54 14.04 28.98
C LEU A 102 3.60 14.59 30.41
N GLU A 103 3.93 13.77 31.39
CA GLU A 103 4.15 14.23 32.78
C GLU A 103 5.57 14.79 33.00
N GLY A 104 6.55 14.33 32.21
CA GLY A 104 7.97 14.65 32.35
C GLY A 104 8.60 15.22 31.09
N ASP A 105 9.71 14.61 30.66
CA ASP A 105 10.44 14.99 29.44
C ASP A 105 10.05 14.06 28.28
N GLU A 106 9.55 14.63 27.18
CA GLU A 106 9.18 13.84 26.00
C GLU A 106 10.38 13.41 25.12
N GLY A 107 11.56 13.98 25.35
CA GLY A 107 12.78 13.74 24.58
C GLY A 107 13.09 12.26 24.32
N PRO A 108 13.09 11.37 25.33
CA PRO A 108 13.32 9.93 25.16
C PRO A 108 12.32 9.27 24.21
N LEU A 109 11.04 9.63 24.29
CA LEU A 109 9.99 9.08 23.43
C LEU A 109 10.14 9.60 21.99
N VAL A 110 10.48 10.89 21.81
CA VAL A 110 10.83 11.44 20.49
C VAL A 110 12.00 10.70 19.87
N GLN A 111 13.04 10.36 20.64
CA GLN A 111 14.15 9.54 20.13
C GLN A 111 13.72 8.11 19.79
N ALA A 112 12.79 7.52 20.54
CA ALA A 112 12.21 6.22 20.20
C ALA A 112 11.43 6.26 18.87
N ILE A 113 10.58 7.28 18.68
CA ILE A 113 9.85 7.53 17.44
C ILE A 113 10.81 7.62 16.25
N LYS A 114 11.90 8.39 16.37
CA LYS A 114 12.93 8.50 15.32
C LYS A 114 13.61 7.17 15.02
N ARG A 115 13.92 6.37 16.05
CA ARG A 115 14.51 5.04 15.88
C ARG A 115 13.58 4.11 15.10
N ILE A 116 12.29 4.07 15.44
CA ILE A 116 11.27 3.27 14.73
C ILE A 116 11.18 3.69 13.26
N VAL A 117 11.03 4.99 12.98
CA VAL A 117 10.98 5.53 11.60
C VAL A 117 12.22 5.14 10.78
N ASN A 118 13.38 5.00 11.42
CA ASN A 118 14.62 4.60 10.76
C ASN A 118 14.78 3.09 10.52
N GLN A 119 13.96 2.24 11.12
CA GLN A 119 14.03 0.79 10.90
C GLN A 119 13.42 0.32 9.57
N THR A 120 12.58 1.15 8.94
CA THR A 120 11.91 0.80 7.68
C THR A 120 12.18 1.84 6.58
N ASN A 121 11.85 1.47 5.34
CA ASN A 121 11.87 2.35 4.17
C ASN A 121 10.48 2.92 3.80
N LEU A 122 9.45 2.67 4.61
CA LEU A 122 8.06 3.06 4.33
C LEU A 122 7.90 4.57 4.22
N ILE A 123 8.48 5.33 5.15
CA ILE A 123 8.61 6.79 5.08
C ILE A 123 9.85 7.13 4.25
N GLN A 124 9.69 7.91 3.18
CA GLN A 124 10.78 8.20 2.24
C GLN A 124 11.93 8.98 2.89
N GLY A 125 13.13 8.40 2.85
CA GLY A 125 14.30 8.94 3.57
C GLY A 125 14.80 10.29 3.07
N SER A 126 14.65 10.60 1.77
CA SER A 126 15.23 11.81 1.18
C SER A 126 14.39 13.07 1.37
N PHE A 127 13.07 12.94 1.57
CA PHE A 127 12.19 14.11 1.66
C PHE A 127 11.05 14.00 2.69
N GLU A 128 10.72 12.79 3.17
CA GLU A 128 9.69 12.64 4.20
C GLU A 128 10.28 12.56 5.61
N LYS A 129 11.33 11.77 5.81
CA LYS A 129 11.97 11.64 7.14
C LYS A 129 12.50 12.98 7.67
N PRO A 130 13.23 13.81 6.90
CA PRO A 130 13.72 15.09 7.40
C PRO A 130 12.59 16.01 7.88
N LYS A 131 11.51 16.14 7.11
CA LYS A 131 10.35 16.97 7.47
C LYS A 131 9.66 16.50 8.75
N LEU A 132 9.49 15.18 8.91
CA LEU A 132 8.92 14.61 10.12
C LEU A 132 9.83 14.88 11.32
N PHE A 133 11.14 14.67 11.17
CA PHE A 133 12.10 14.86 12.26
C PHE A 133 12.21 16.33 12.66
N ASP A 134 12.25 17.26 11.72
CA ASP A 134 12.23 18.69 12.00
C ASP A 134 10.96 19.07 12.77
N ALA A 135 9.80 18.55 12.37
CA ALA A 135 8.53 18.83 13.04
C ALA A 135 8.47 18.30 14.49
N ILE A 136 8.88 17.04 14.73
CA ILE A 136 8.80 16.44 16.07
C ILE A 136 9.92 16.91 17.01
N GLN A 137 10.98 17.51 16.48
CA GLN A 137 12.07 18.08 17.28
C GLN A 137 11.90 19.59 17.55
N ASP A 138 10.98 20.25 16.86
CA ASP A 138 10.64 21.64 17.13
C ASP A 138 10.04 21.76 18.54
N PRO A 139 10.62 22.56 19.44
CA PRO A 139 10.09 22.74 20.80
C PRO A 139 8.63 23.20 20.85
N ARG A 140 8.14 23.84 19.79
CA ARG A 140 6.74 24.27 19.68
C ARG A 140 5.77 23.11 19.44
N TYR A 141 6.24 22.03 18.81
CA TYR A 141 5.40 20.95 18.30
C TYR A 141 5.73 19.56 18.86
N SER A 142 6.91 19.37 19.46
CA SER A 142 7.36 18.10 20.07
C SER A 142 6.30 17.50 21.01
N ARG A 143 5.95 18.21 22.08
CA ARG A 143 4.95 17.77 23.06
C ARG A 143 3.53 17.65 22.48
N PRO A 144 3.01 18.61 21.68
CA PRO A 144 1.74 18.42 20.97
C PRO A 144 1.71 17.18 20.07
N PHE A 145 2.81 16.89 19.35
CA PHE A 145 2.91 15.70 18.50
C PHE A 145 2.85 14.43 19.33
N VAL A 146 3.60 14.37 20.44
CA VAL A 146 3.55 13.21 21.36
C VAL A 146 2.14 13.00 21.92
N ALA A 147 1.46 14.08 22.33
CA ALA A 147 0.08 13.98 22.81
C ALA A 147 -0.87 13.43 21.73
N GLN A 148 -0.81 13.98 20.51
CA GLN A 148 -1.67 13.59 19.39
C GLN A 148 -1.38 12.17 18.90
N LEU A 149 -0.11 11.76 18.87
CA LEU A 149 0.26 10.38 18.56
C LEU A 149 -0.21 9.41 19.65
N GLY A 150 -0.16 9.82 20.93
CA GLY A 150 -0.68 9.02 22.04
C GLY A 150 -2.19 8.77 21.91
N VAL A 151 -2.96 9.80 21.55
CA VAL A 151 -4.40 9.66 21.22
C VAL A 151 -4.59 8.74 20.02
N LEU A 152 -3.83 8.92 18.94
CA LEU A 152 -3.91 8.08 17.74
C LEU A 152 -3.76 6.59 18.06
N LEU A 153 -2.83 6.23 18.94
CA LEU A 153 -2.52 4.83 19.25
C LEU A 153 -3.41 4.26 20.37
N HIS A 154 -3.62 5.00 21.46
CA HIS A 154 -4.24 4.49 22.70
C HIS A 154 -5.57 5.16 23.06
N GLY A 155 -5.96 6.20 22.34
CA GLY A 155 -7.22 6.90 22.57
C GLY A 155 -8.45 5.98 22.42
N PRO A 156 -9.56 6.28 23.11
CA PRO A 156 -10.78 5.50 23.00
C PRO A 156 -11.46 5.71 21.62
N GLY A 157 -12.35 4.78 21.26
CA GLY A 157 -13.22 4.91 20.11
C GLY A 157 -12.63 4.41 18.79
N ASP A 158 -13.24 4.84 17.68
CA ASP A 158 -12.91 4.38 16.33
C ASP A 158 -11.49 4.83 15.92
N VAL A 159 -10.68 3.89 15.42
CA VAL A 159 -9.33 4.18 14.91
C VAL A 159 -9.37 5.22 13.79
N ALA A 160 -10.37 5.14 12.90
CA ALA A 160 -10.43 6.05 11.75
C ALA A 160 -10.74 7.50 12.19
N ALA A 161 -11.56 7.69 13.23
CA ALA A 161 -11.81 9.01 13.81
C ALA A 161 -10.52 9.60 14.44
N ARG A 162 -9.79 8.81 15.23
CA ARG A 162 -8.50 9.23 15.80
C ARG A 162 -7.45 9.54 14.74
N LEU A 163 -7.47 8.78 13.64
CA LEU A 163 -6.64 9.02 12.46
C LEU A 163 -6.93 10.38 11.83
N GLU A 164 -8.21 10.76 11.69
CA GLU A 164 -8.61 12.05 11.12
C GLU A 164 -8.19 13.22 12.02
N GLU A 165 -8.36 13.11 13.33
CA GLU A 165 -7.84 14.10 14.28
C GLU A 165 -6.32 14.30 14.15
N PHE A 166 -5.58 13.19 14.04
CA PHE A 166 -4.13 13.24 13.81
C PHE A 166 -3.78 13.84 12.43
N SER A 167 -4.56 13.53 11.39
CA SER A 167 -4.42 14.10 10.05
C SER A 167 -4.56 15.63 10.06
N GLU A 168 -5.57 16.14 10.77
CA GLU A 168 -5.78 17.59 10.94
C GLU A 168 -4.67 18.25 11.74
N PHE A 169 -4.15 17.60 12.77
CA PHE A 169 -2.97 18.08 13.47
C PHE A 169 -1.74 18.16 12.53
N LEU A 170 -1.49 17.13 11.71
CA LEU A 170 -0.40 17.18 10.72
C LEU A 170 -0.63 18.23 9.63
N HIS A 171 -1.88 18.60 9.35
CA HIS A 171 -2.20 19.70 8.43
C HIS A 171 -1.70 21.03 8.98
N GLN A 172 -1.92 21.29 10.28
CA GLN A 172 -1.44 22.50 10.97
C GLN A 172 0.10 22.59 10.96
N LEU A 173 0.79 21.44 11.00
CA LEU A 173 2.25 21.36 10.87
C LEU A 173 2.76 21.49 9.42
N GLY A 174 1.87 21.55 8.42
CA GLY A 174 2.24 21.64 7.01
C GLY A 174 2.86 20.35 6.44
N ILE A 175 2.67 19.21 7.11
CA ILE A 175 3.24 17.92 6.72
C ILE A 175 2.21 16.83 6.44
N ARG A 176 0.89 17.12 6.46
CA ARG A 176 -0.17 16.14 6.24
C ARG A 176 0.06 15.25 5.01
N LYS A 177 0.16 13.93 5.26
CA LYS A 177 0.27 12.87 4.24
C LYS A 177 -0.25 11.55 4.77
N TRP A 178 -0.83 10.74 3.89
CA TRP A 178 -1.22 9.34 4.16
C TRP A 178 -0.12 8.51 4.81
N THR A 179 1.13 8.68 4.34
CA THR A 179 2.29 7.95 4.84
C THR A 179 2.51 8.22 6.33
N TYR A 180 2.51 9.48 6.78
CA TYR A 180 2.67 9.79 8.20
C TYR A 180 1.48 9.36 9.05
N VAL A 181 0.27 9.61 8.53
CA VAL A 181 -0.98 9.38 9.25
C VAL A 181 -1.21 7.89 9.56
N THR A 182 -0.77 7.00 8.67
CA THR A 182 -0.98 5.54 8.80
C THR A 182 0.23 4.76 9.30
N TYR A 183 1.44 5.35 9.30
CA TYR A 183 2.67 4.63 9.63
C TYR A 183 2.69 4.03 11.04
N PHE A 184 2.42 4.85 12.05
CA PHE A 184 2.45 4.38 13.44
C PHE A 184 1.28 3.46 13.75
N LEU A 185 0.10 3.71 13.19
CA LEU A 185 -1.05 2.79 13.31
C LEU A 185 -0.75 1.42 12.72
N PHE A 186 -0.19 1.37 11.51
CA PHE A 186 0.19 0.13 10.84
C PHE A 186 1.20 -0.69 11.64
N LEU A 187 2.21 -0.05 12.23
CA LEU A 187 3.20 -0.74 13.06
C LEU A 187 2.67 -1.11 14.44
N HIS A 188 1.74 -0.32 15.00
CA HIS A 188 1.17 -0.58 16.31
C HIS A 188 0.11 -1.70 16.27
N ASP A 189 -0.74 -1.73 15.24
CA ASP A 189 -1.81 -2.72 15.04
C ASP A 189 -1.79 -3.25 13.60
N PRO A 190 -0.79 -4.08 13.24
CA PRO A 190 -0.69 -4.66 11.90
C PRO A 190 -1.82 -5.65 11.60
N GLU A 191 -2.59 -6.10 12.60
CA GLU A 191 -3.73 -7.00 12.38
C GLU A 191 -4.91 -6.29 11.70
N SER A 192 -5.12 -5.01 12.03
CA SER A 192 -6.32 -4.26 11.60
C SER A 192 -6.02 -2.98 10.81
N CYS A 193 -4.82 -2.43 10.91
CA CYS A 193 -4.45 -1.16 10.25
C CYS A 193 -3.57 -1.40 9.02
N LEU A 194 -3.73 -0.58 7.98
CA LEU A 194 -2.97 -0.66 6.73
C LEU A 194 -2.11 0.60 6.54
N PHE A 195 -0.84 0.43 6.16
CA PHE A 195 -0.02 1.54 5.68
C PHE A 195 -0.43 1.97 4.27
N VAL A 196 -0.72 3.26 4.09
CA VAL A 196 -1.24 3.79 2.83
C VAL A 196 -0.18 4.56 2.07
N LYS A 197 0.12 4.06 0.86
CA LYS A 197 0.87 4.78 -0.16
C LYS A 197 -0.08 5.21 -1.29
N PRO A 198 -0.40 6.52 -1.44
CA PRO A 198 -1.43 7.02 -2.37
C PRO A 198 -1.43 6.40 -3.77
N GLU A 199 -0.31 6.46 -4.47
CA GLU A 199 -0.20 5.97 -5.85
C GLU A 199 -0.30 4.44 -5.95
N GLY A 200 0.15 3.72 -4.91
CA GLY A 200 0.01 2.26 -4.85
C GLY A 200 -1.44 1.87 -4.60
N LEU A 201 -2.13 2.56 -3.69
CA LEU A 201 -3.55 2.34 -3.40
C LEU A 201 -4.42 2.57 -4.65
N LYS A 202 -4.26 3.71 -5.34
CA LYS A 202 -5.02 4.02 -6.57
C LYS A 202 -4.89 2.90 -7.61
N LYS A 203 -3.65 2.49 -7.90
CA LYS A 203 -3.36 1.42 -8.86
C LYS A 203 -3.93 0.08 -8.41
N ALA A 204 -3.79 -0.27 -7.13
CA ALA A 204 -4.34 -1.53 -6.60
C ALA A 204 -5.87 -1.57 -6.72
N VAL A 205 -6.55 -0.46 -6.43
CA VAL A 205 -8.01 -0.32 -6.59
C VAL A 205 -8.41 -0.46 -8.05
N GLU A 206 -7.68 0.16 -8.99
CA GLU A 206 -7.92 0.02 -10.43
C GLU A 206 -7.75 -1.44 -10.90
N ILE A 207 -6.65 -2.09 -10.51
CA ILE A 207 -6.36 -3.50 -10.83
C ILE A 207 -7.44 -4.44 -10.31
N ALA A 208 -7.90 -4.19 -9.08
CA ALA A 208 -8.95 -4.97 -8.44
C ALA A 208 -10.36 -4.69 -9.01
N GLY A 209 -10.55 -3.59 -9.75
CA GLY A 209 -11.88 -3.11 -10.15
C GLY A 209 -12.77 -2.77 -8.95
N TYR A 210 -12.17 -2.39 -7.82
CA TYR A 210 -12.89 -2.14 -6.58
C TYR A 210 -13.47 -0.71 -6.58
N PRO A 211 -14.72 -0.49 -6.14
CA PRO A 211 -15.38 0.82 -6.23
C PRO A 211 -14.98 1.76 -5.07
N LEU A 212 -13.68 2.02 -4.90
CA LEU A 212 -13.17 3.01 -3.95
C LEU A 212 -12.85 4.31 -4.68
N GLN A 213 -13.44 5.41 -4.21
CA GLN A 213 -13.13 6.75 -4.72
C GLN A 213 -12.01 7.35 -3.88
N TYR A 214 -10.82 7.46 -4.49
CA TYR A 214 -9.65 7.99 -3.80
C TYR A 214 -9.69 9.52 -3.73
N ASP A 215 -9.48 10.06 -2.53
CA ASP A 215 -9.13 11.46 -2.28
C ASP A 215 -7.72 11.55 -1.69
N SER A 216 -7.03 12.67 -1.96
CA SER A 216 -5.68 12.90 -1.45
C SER A 216 -5.64 13.24 0.04
N GLU A 217 -6.73 13.71 0.61
CA GLU A 217 -6.87 14.04 2.03
C GLU A 217 -7.15 12.80 2.89
N PRO A 218 -6.34 12.51 3.92
CA PRO A 218 -6.64 11.43 4.86
C PRO A 218 -7.80 11.82 5.77
N THR A 219 -8.95 11.18 5.55
CA THR A 219 -10.17 11.31 6.35
C THR A 219 -10.55 9.97 6.98
N ALA A 220 -11.37 10.02 8.03
CA ALA A 220 -11.87 8.81 8.70
C ALA A 220 -12.67 7.94 7.73
N GLU A 221 -13.50 8.57 6.90
CA GLU A 221 -14.35 7.86 5.95
C GLU A 221 -13.53 7.16 4.87
N LEU A 222 -12.57 7.85 4.27
CA LEU A 222 -11.72 7.25 3.25
C LEU A 222 -10.85 6.15 3.86
N TYR A 223 -10.34 6.31 5.08
CA TYR A 223 -9.57 5.24 5.72
C TYR A 223 -10.41 3.98 6.00
N ARG A 224 -11.68 4.12 6.42
CA ARG A 224 -12.60 2.96 6.55
C ARG A 224 -12.79 2.23 5.23
N GLN A 225 -12.94 2.97 4.12
CA GLN A 225 -13.03 2.36 2.78
C GLN A 225 -11.72 1.66 2.39
N VAL A 226 -10.56 2.23 2.73
CA VAL A 226 -9.25 1.59 2.50
C VAL A 226 -9.13 0.29 3.28
N ILE A 227 -9.53 0.26 4.56
CA ILE A 227 -9.52 -0.98 5.36
C ILE A 227 -10.52 -2.00 4.80
N ALA A 228 -11.70 -1.58 4.34
CA ALA A 228 -12.65 -2.46 3.67
C ALA A 228 -12.06 -3.08 2.38
N PHE A 229 -11.35 -2.27 1.58
CA PHE A 229 -10.63 -2.75 0.40
C PHE A 229 -9.50 -3.74 0.77
N ALA A 230 -8.71 -3.43 1.79
CA ALA A 230 -7.63 -4.30 2.26
C ALA A 230 -8.16 -5.67 2.73
N ASN A 231 -9.26 -5.66 3.49
CA ASN A 231 -9.94 -6.89 3.91
C ASN A 231 -10.54 -7.65 2.74
N TRP A 232 -11.07 -6.96 1.73
CA TRP A 232 -11.54 -7.59 0.49
C TRP A 232 -10.39 -8.31 -0.24
N ILE A 233 -9.21 -7.69 -0.35
CA ILE A 233 -8.01 -8.33 -0.88
C ILE A 233 -7.60 -9.54 -0.02
N ARG A 234 -7.60 -9.39 1.30
CA ARG A 234 -7.30 -10.48 2.25
C ARG A 234 -8.18 -11.69 2.01
N SER A 235 -9.49 -11.50 1.86
CA SER A 235 -10.44 -12.58 1.56
C SER A 235 -10.16 -13.22 0.20
N HIS A 236 -9.89 -12.44 -0.84
CA HIS A 236 -9.56 -12.99 -2.18
C HIS A 236 -8.28 -13.83 -2.18
N LEU A 237 -7.29 -13.44 -1.38
CA LEU A 237 -6.06 -14.22 -1.20
C LEU A 237 -6.32 -15.53 -0.43
N GLN A 238 -7.16 -15.48 0.61
CA GLN A 238 -7.56 -16.67 1.37
C GLN A 238 -8.39 -17.66 0.53
N ASP A 239 -9.26 -17.14 -0.33
CA ASP A 239 -10.16 -17.91 -1.18
C ASP A 239 -9.52 -18.32 -2.52
N SER A 240 -8.27 -17.93 -2.77
CA SER A 240 -7.57 -18.22 -4.03
C SER A 240 -7.21 -19.70 -4.21
N GLY A 241 -7.50 -20.56 -3.23
CA GLY A 241 -7.14 -21.98 -3.21
C GLY A 241 -5.68 -22.28 -2.87
N HIS A 242 -4.85 -21.25 -2.66
CA HIS A 242 -3.44 -21.40 -2.29
C HIS A 242 -3.25 -21.21 -0.78
N VAL A 243 -2.99 -22.29 -0.05
CA VAL A 243 -2.79 -22.24 1.42
C VAL A 243 -1.62 -21.31 1.79
N SER A 244 -0.59 -21.24 0.95
CA SER A 244 0.57 -20.36 1.11
C SER A 244 0.28 -18.86 0.93
N LEU A 245 -0.93 -18.49 0.47
CA LEU A 245 -1.37 -17.11 0.31
C LEU A 245 -2.39 -16.67 1.35
N ARG A 246 -2.52 -17.37 2.47
CA ARG A 246 -3.32 -16.86 3.60
C ARG A 246 -2.54 -15.76 4.31
N PRO A 247 -2.96 -14.47 4.24
CA PRO A 247 -2.23 -13.39 4.89
C PRO A 247 -2.34 -13.52 6.41
N ARG A 248 -1.20 -13.38 7.10
CA ARG A 248 -1.17 -13.38 8.57
C ARG A 248 -1.84 -12.12 9.11
N ASP A 249 -1.50 -10.98 8.53
CA ASP A 249 -1.85 -9.63 8.97
C ASP A 249 -1.89 -8.66 7.77
N MET A 250 -2.05 -7.36 8.04
CA MET A 250 -1.99 -6.32 7.02
C MET A 250 -0.59 -6.08 6.47
N ILE A 251 0.48 -6.62 7.08
CA ILE A 251 1.82 -6.58 6.48
C ILE A 251 1.83 -7.43 5.21
N ASP A 252 1.26 -8.65 5.28
CA ASP A 252 1.14 -9.51 4.09
C ASP A 252 0.24 -8.91 3.01
N VAL A 253 -0.89 -8.31 3.42
CA VAL A 253 -1.81 -7.63 2.48
C VAL A 253 -1.13 -6.41 1.82
N GLN A 254 -0.44 -5.57 2.61
CA GLN A 254 0.28 -4.40 2.11
C GLN A 254 1.40 -4.81 1.13
N SER A 255 2.15 -5.86 1.44
CA SER A 255 3.21 -6.37 0.57
C SER A 255 2.68 -6.98 -0.73
N PHE A 256 1.54 -7.68 -0.68
CA PHE A 256 0.88 -8.14 -1.91
C PHE A 256 0.34 -6.97 -2.76
N MET A 257 -0.25 -5.95 -2.13
CA MET A 257 -0.64 -4.71 -2.81
C MET A 257 0.56 -3.99 -3.44
N TRP A 258 1.71 -4.01 -2.79
CA TRP A 258 2.95 -3.49 -3.35
C TRP A 258 3.43 -4.27 -4.58
N HIS A 259 3.35 -5.60 -4.54
CA HIS A 259 3.69 -6.47 -5.68
C HIS A 259 2.79 -6.21 -6.88
N MET A 260 1.48 -6.09 -6.68
CA MET A 260 0.54 -5.85 -7.79
C MET A 260 0.65 -4.43 -8.35
N ALA A 261 0.93 -3.45 -7.49
CA ALA A 261 0.86 -2.03 -7.80
C ALA A 261 2.13 -1.26 -7.36
N PRO A 262 3.30 -1.61 -7.90
CA PRO A 262 4.53 -0.96 -7.52
C PRO A 262 4.55 0.51 -8.00
N THR A 263 5.30 1.33 -7.26
CA THR A 263 5.41 2.78 -7.51
C THR A 263 6.86 3.21 -7.65
N GLY A 264 7.10 4.41 -8.18
CA GLY A 264 8.44 4.97 -8.36
C GLY A 264 9.25 4.17 -9.38
N LYS A 265 10.53 3.91 -9.09
CA LYS A 265 11.45 3.20 -10.00
C LYS A 265 11.05 1.74 -10.31
N PHE A 266 10.10 1.20 -9.54
CA PHE A 266 9.60 -0.17 -9.70
C PHE A 266 8.25 -0.22 -10.43
N ALA A 267 7.66 0.93 -10.78
CA ALA A 267 6.44 0.97 -11.57
C ALA A 267 6.69 0.29 -12.93
N ARG A 268 5.85 -0.68 -13.26
CA ARG A 268 5.81 -1.35 -14.56
C ARG A 268 4.84 -0.62 -15.48
#